data_AF-A0A077DJN4-F1
#
_entry.id   AF-A0A077DJN4-F1
#
_cell.length_a   1.000
_cell.length_b   1.000
_cell.length_c   1.000
_cell.angle_alpha   90.00
_cell.angle_beta   90.00
_cell.angle_gamma   90.00
#
_symmetry.space_group_name_H-M   'P 1'
#
loop_
_entity.id
_entity.type
_entity.pdbx_description
1 polymer ?
#
loop_
_entity_poly.entity_id
_entity_poly.type
_entity_poly.pdbx_seq_one_letter_code
_entity_poly.pdbx_strand_id
1 'polypeptide(L)'
;MIKKITILYLACCVSGCLWVWYPPYSSFWNEDIWVHQNNNTSPSGDTVRECYAQALAPFETKVVGGLEIAANPDDQEKVGNLEGACLYQKGYRFNASWKYCYRFERTCKKWNKYRK
;
A
#
# COMPACT_ATOMS: atom_id res chain seq x y z
N MET A 1 -45.52 -22.46 16.87
CA MET A 1 -44.68 -22.44 15.65
C MET A 1 -44.17 -21.05 15.25
N ILE A 2 -44.82 -19.95 15.66
CA ILE A 2 -44.46 -18.58 15.27
C ILE A 2 -43.08 -18.12 15.81
N LYS A 3 -42.69 -18.54 17.02
CA LYS A 3 -41.42 -18.11 17.66
C LYS A 3 -40.14 -18.55 16.93
N LYS A 4 -40.17 -19.67 16.19
CA LYS A 4 -38.99 -20.17 15.47
C LYS A 4 -38.69 -19.38 14.19
N ILE A 5 -39.74 -18.83 13.56
CA ILE A 5 -39.63 -18.08 12.30
C ILE A 5 -39.03 -16.68 12.57
N THR A 6 -39.38 -16.05 13.69
CA THR A 6 -38.85 -14.74 14.08
C THR A 6 -37.36 -14.77 14.39
N ILE A 7 -36.86 -15.86 15.00
CA ILE A 7 -35.43 -16.05 15.30
C ILE A 7 -34.62 -16.24 14.02
N LEU A 8 -35.16 -16.97 13.04
CA LEU A 8 -34.53 -17.18 11.74
C LEU A 8 -34.43 -15.88 10.93
N TYR A 9 -35.48 -15.05 10.98
CA TYR A 9 -35.48 -13.72 10.36
C TYR A 9 -34.46 -12.77 11.00
N LEU A 10 -34.39 -12.76 12.34
CA LEU A 10 -33.40 -11.94 13.04
C LEU A 10 -31.98 -12.38 12.67
N ALA A 11 -31.71 -13.70 12.64
CA ALA A 11 -30.40 -14.25 12.27
C ALA A 11 -29.98 -13.91 10.84
N CYS A 12 -30.90 -13.89 9.87
CA CYS A 12 -30.63 -13.45 8.51
C CYS A 12 -30.38 -11.93 8.39
N CYS A 13 -31.04 -11.11 9.22
CA CYS A 13 -30.78 -9.67 9.24
C CYS A 13 -29.42 -9.34 9.87
N VAL A 14 -28.99 -10.04 10.93
CA VAL A 14 -27.67 -9.80 11.55
C VAL A 14 -26.54 -10.30 10.65
N SER A 15 -26.73 -11.42 9.94
CA SER A 15 -25.72 -11.92 9.00
C SER A 15 -25.59 -11.00 7.78
N GLY A 16 -26.67 -10.41 7.26
CA GLY A 16 -26.62 -9.43 6.17
C GLY A 16 -25.90 -8.13 6.53
N CYS A 17 -26.04 -7.65 7.76
CA CYS A 17 -25.34 -6.44 8.23
C CYS A 17 -23.83 -6.64 8.46
N LEU A 18 -23.36 -7.87 8.65
CA LEU A 18 -21.92 -8.16 8.78
C LEU A 18 -21.17 -7.97 7.45
N TRP A 19 -21.85 -8.07 6.30
CA TRP A 19 -21.24 -7.83 4.98
C TRP A 19 -21.15 -6.35 4.61
N VAL A 20 -21.95 -5.48 5.26
CA VAL A 20 -21.87 -4.01 5.04
C VAL A 20 -20.59 -3.42 5.67
N TRP A 21 -19.97 -4.13 6.62
CA TRP A 21 -18.67 -3.79 7.19
C TRP A 21 -17.48 -4.30 6.37
N TYR A 22 -17.72 -5.14 5.37
CA TYR A 22 -16.71 -5.45 4.37
C TYR A 22 -16.82 -4.38 3.27
N PRO A 23 -15.93 -3.36 3.25
CA PRO A 23 -16.00 -2.36 2.20
C PRO A 23 -15.90 -3.07 0.84
N PRO A 24 -16.84 -2.83 -0.10
CA PRO A 24 -16.77 -3.41 -1.43
C PRO A 24 -15.42 -2.98 -2.01
N TYR A 25 -14.55 -3.94 -2.34
CA TYR A 25 -13.23 -3.72 -2.95
C TYR A 25 -12.65 -2.34 -2.65
N SER A 26 -12.39 -2.15 -1.36
CA SER A 26 -12.05 -0.90 -0.73
C SER A 26 -11.18 0.04 -1.58
N SER A 27 -11.55 1.32 -1.56
CA SER A 27 -10.71 2.47 -1.92
C SER A 27 -9.31 2.52 -1.27
N PHE A 28 -8.95 1.58 -0.38
CA PHE A 28 -7.60 1.45 0.20
C PHE A 28 -6.51 1.31 -0.88
N TRP A 29 -6.83 0.70 -2.04
CA TRP A 29 -5.87 0.48 -3.13
C TRP A 29 -5.89 1.58 -4.19
N ASN A 30 -6.85 2.50 -4.13
CA ASN A 30 -7.04 3.56 -5.12
C ASN A 30 -6.50 4.92 -4.63
N GLU A 31 -5.81 4.97 -3.49
CA GLU A 31 -5.14 6.20 -3.07
C GLU A 31 -3.72 6.27 -3.63
N ASP A 32 -3.36 7.43 -4.17
CA ASP A 32 -1.99 7.72 -4.57
C ASP A 32 -1.14 7.92 -3.30
N ILE A 33 -0.42 6.86 -2.93
CA ILE A 33 0.40 6.78 -1.71
C ILE A 33 1.60 7.75 -1.78
N TRP A 34 2.09 8.00 -2.99
CA TRP A 34 3.13 8.97 -3.30
C TRP A 34 2.57 10.01 -4.24
N VAL A 35 2.71 11.28 -3.91
CA VAL A 35 2.19 12.40 -4.71
C VAL A 35 3.23 13.50 -4.84
N HIS A 36 3.27 14.16 -5.98
CA HIS A 36 4.19 15.27 -6.20
C HIS A 36 3.77 16.49 -5.39
N GLN A 37 4.72 17.19 -4.77
CA GLN A 37 4.47 18.26 -3.80
C GLN A 37 3.68 19.44 -4.39
N ASN A 38 3.84 19.72 -5.68
CA ASN A 38 3.25 20.91 -6.33
C ASN A 38 1.81 20.72 -6.82
N ASN A 39 1.45 19.52 -7.27
CA ASN A 39 0.20 19.27 -8.01
C ASN A 39 -0.57 18.03 -7.50
N ASN A 40 -0.04 17.36 -6.47
CA ASN A 40 -0.59 16.12 -5.90
C ASN A 40 -0.80 14.97 -6.91
N THR A 41 -0.10 14.94 -8.04
CA THR A 41 -0.19 13.83 -8.99
C THR A 41 0.71 12.68 -8.57
N SER A 42 0.30 11.44 -8.81
CA SER A 42 1.14 10.26 -8.60
C SER A 42 2.37 10.23 -9.51
N PRO A 43 3.44 9.52 -9.10
CA PRO A 43 4.58 9.27 -9.98
C PRO A 43 4.15 8.41 -11.17
N SER A 44 4.73 8.68 -12.33
CA SER A 44 4.56 7.79 -13.48
C SER A 44 5.22 6.44 -13.20
N GLY A 45 4.78 5.40 -13.93
CA GLY A 45 5.42 4.08 -13.86
C GLY A 45 6.92 4.12 -14.19
N ASP A 46 7.33 5.01 -15.10
CA ASP A 46 8.73 5.22 -15.46
C ASP A 46 9.55 5.76 -14.29
N THR A 47 9.02 6.77 -13.58
CA THR A 47 9.67 7.34 -12.39
C THR A 47 9.84 6.29 -11.29
N VAL A 48 8.82 5.48 -11.03
CA VAL A 48 8.88 4.42 -10.02
C VAL A 48 9.92 3.37 -10.42
N ARG A 49 9.91 2.92 -11.68
CA ARG A 49 10.86 1.94 -12.20
C ARG A 49 12.30 2.45 -12.16
N GLU A 50 12.52 3.71 -12.51
CA GLU A 50 13.84 4.35 -12.43
C GLU A 50 14.35 4.36 -10.99
N CYS A 51 13.52 4.81 -10.03
CA CYS A 51 13.90 4.82 -8.62
C CYS A 51 14.14 3.42 -8.05
N TYR A 52 13.34 2.42 -8.45
CA TYR A 52 13.54 1.05 -8.05
C TYR A 52 14.85 0.48 -8.62
N ALA A 53 15.15 0.72 -9.89
CA ALA A 53 16.40 0.27 -10.52
C ALA A 53 17.63 0.92 -9.86
N GLN A 54 17.58 2.22 -9.55
CA GLN A 54 18.64 2.91 -8.81
C GLN A 54 18.81 2.34 -7.38
N ALA A 55 17.70 2.06 -6.71
CA ALA A 55 17.70 1.47 -5.38
C ALA A 55 18.27 0.04 -5.37
N LEU A 56 18.09 -0.70 -6.46
CA LEU A 56 18.52 -2.09 -6.59
C LEU A 56 19.99 -2.25 -7.01
N ALA A 57 20.54 -1.27 -7.73
CA ALA A 57 21.91 -1.29 -8.28
C ALA A 57 23.04 -1.70 -7.32
N PRO A 58 23.04 -1.35 -6.01
CA PRO A 58 24.13 -1.73 -5.12
C PRO A 58 23.98 -3.12 -4.49
N PHE A 59 22.94 -3.89 -4.82
CA PHE A 59 22.65 -5.18 -4.19
C PHE A 59 22.77 -6.35 -5.16
N GLU A 60 23.06 -7.54 -4.63
CA GLU A 60 22.94 -8.77 -5.40
C GLU A 60 21.46 -9.05 -5.71
N THR A 61 21.18 -9.42 -6.95
CA THR A 61 19.81 -9.62 -7.43
C THR A 61 19.55 -11.06 -7.82
N LYS A 62 18.27 -11.42 -7.84
CA LYS A 62 17.75 -12.66 -8.40
C LYS A 62 16.48 -12.37 -9.18
N VAL A 63 16.19 -13.23 -10.15
CA VAL A 63 14.95 -13.15 -10.94
C VAL A 63 13.92 -14.11 -10.38
N VAL A 64 12.76 -13.59 -9.98
CA VAL A 64 11.62 -14.39 -9.53
C VAL A 64 10.40 -14.01 -10.36
N GLY A 65 9.85 -14.94 -11.12
CA GLY A 65 8.68 -14.68 -11.97
C GLY A 65 8.92 -13.58 -13.03
N GLY A 66 10.16 -13.43 -13.51
CA GLY A 66 10.54 -12.40 -14.47
C GLY A 66 10.81 -11.01 -13.87
N LEU A 67 10.74 -10.87 -12.54
CA LEU A 67 11.05 -9.62 -11.83
C LEU A 67 12.40 -9.73 -11.14
N GLU A 68 13.25 -8.72 -11.34
CA GLU A 68 14.52 -8.58 -10.66
C GLU A 68 14.30 -8.00 -9.25
N ILE A 69 14.75 -8.74 -8.25
CA ILE A 69 14.60 -8.39 -6.83
C ILE A 69 15.90 -8.64 -6.08
N ALA A 70 16.10 -7.98 -4.94
CA ALA A 70 17.26 -8.27 -4.09
C ALA A 70 17.25 -9.74 -3.64
N ALA A 71 18.41 -10.39 -3.71
CA ALA A 71 18.58 -11.81 -3.42
C ALA A 71 18.30 -12.10 -1.94
N ASN A 72 18.79 -11.22 -1.05
CA ASN A 72 18.63 -11.28 0.40
C ASN A 72 17.37 -10.50 0.86
N PRO A 73 16.50 -11.10 1.71
CA PRO A 73 15.37 -10.39 2.33
C PRO A 73 15.73 -9.09 3.04
N ASP A 74 16.87 -9.01 3.74
CA ASP A 74 17.26 -7.80 4.47
C ASP A 74 17.56 -6.63 3.52
N ASP A 75 18.07 -6.95 2.33
CA ASP A 75 18.36 -5.97 1.30
C ASP A 75 17.09 -5.47 0.61
N GLN A 76 16.01 -6.28 0.56
CA GLN A 76 14.71 -5.80 0.06
C GLN A 76 14.18 -4.63 0.89
N GLU A 77 14.39 -4.65 2.21
CA GLU A 77 14.00 -3.53 3.05
C GLU A 77 14.79 -2.26 2.71
N LYS A 78 16.11 -2.40 2.52
CA LYS A 78 17.03 -1.31 2.14
C LYS A 78 16.70 -0.74 0.77
N VAL A 79 16.43 -1.59 -0.22
CA VAL A 79 15.96 -1.19 -1.56
C VAL A 79 14.72 -0.30 -1.43
N GLY A 80 13.69 -0.74 -0.70
CA GLY A 80 12.48 0.09 -0.53
C GLY A 80 12.69 1.37 0.30
N ASN A 81 13.80 1.50 1.04
CA ASN A 81 14.18 2.75 1.70
C ASN A 81 14.85 3.73 0.72
N LEU A 82 15.72 3.21 -0.15
CA LEU A 82 16.39 3.97 -1.21
C LEU A 82 15.42 4.41 -2.29
N GLU A 83 14.46 3.56 -2.66
CA GLU A 83 13.38 3.91 -3.59
C GLU A 83 12.57 5.10 -3.07
N GLY A 84 12.13 5.05 -1.81
CA GLY A 84 11.42 6.16 -1.18
C GLY A 84 12.27 7.44 -1.09
N ALA A 85 13.58 7.33 -0.89
CA ALA A 85 14.49 8.48 -0.91
C ALA A 85 14.60 9.09 -2.32
N CYS A 86 14.70 8.26 -3.35
CA CYS A 86 14.72 8.71 -4.75
C CYS A 86 13.42 9.45 -5.13
N LEU A 87 12.26 8.88 -4.77
CA LEU A 87 10.97 9.54 -4.99
C LEU A 87 10.92 10.90 -4.28
N TYR A 88 11.40 10.96 -3.04
CA TYR A 88 11.46 12.20 -2.28
C TYR A 88 12.34 13.27 -2.94
N GLN A 89 13.53 12.88 -3.41
CA GLN A 89 14.43 13.79 -4.14
C GLN A 89 13.83 14.30 -5.46
N LYS A 90 12.96 13.50 -6.10
CA LYS A 90 12.23 13.91 -7.31
C LYS A 90 10.97 14.75 -7.02
N GLY A 91 10.77 15.18 -5.78
CA GLY A 91 9.67 16.08 -5.39
C GLY A 91 8.37 15.37 -5.02
N TYR A 92 8.40 14.05 -4.79
CA TYR A 92 7.26 13.30 -4.28
C TYR A 92 7.26 13.22 -2.76
N ARG A 93 6.08 13.27 -2.15
CA ARG A 93 5.90 13.05 -0.72
C ARG A 93 4.99 11.86 -0.48
N PHE A 94 5.20 11.22 0.65
CA PHE A 94 4.31 10.17 1.12
C PHE A 94 2.99 10.80 1.59
N ASN A 95 1.87 10.37 1.01
CA ASN A 95 0.53 10.94 1.22
C ASN A 95 -0.52 9.86 1.54
N ALA A 96 -0.11 8.77 2.20
CA ALA A 96 -1.05 7.75 2.64
C ALA A 96 -2.05 8.31 3.66
N SER A 97 -3.31 7.90 3.54
CA SER A 97 -4.37 8.23 4.49
C SER A 97 -4.21 7.46 5.80
N TRP A 98 -4.87 7.94 6.86
CA TRP A 98 -4.97 7.17 8.11
C TRP A 98 -5.57 5.78 7.88
N LYS A 99 -6.58 5.72 7.00
CA LYS A 99 -7.29 4.49 6.63
C LYS A 99 -6.32 3.47 6.00
N TYR A 100 -5.40 3.90 5.13
CA TYR A 100 -4.34 3.03 4.61
C TYR A 100 -3.34 2.61 5.70
N CYS A 101 -2.90 3.54 6.53
CA CYS A 101 -1.93 3.26 7.60
C CYS A 101 -2.44 2.32 8.68
N TYR A 102 -3.75 2.27 8.94
CA TYR A 102 -4.35 1.28 9.83
C TYR A 102 -4.12 -0.15 9.33
N ARG A 103 -4.14 -0.37 8.01
CA ARG A 103 -3.95 -1.70 7.41
C ARG A 103 -2.48 -1.99 7.09
N PHE A 104 -1.71 -0.98 6.73
CA PHE A 104 -0.31 -1.09 6.30
C PHE A 104 0.62 -0.33 7.24
N GLU A 105 0.50 -0.62 8.54
CA GLU A 105 1.21 0.09 9.59
C GLU A 105 2.74 0.11 9.37
N ARG A 106 3.32 -1.04 8.99
CA ARG A 106 4.77 -1.15 8.71
C ARG A 106 5.20 -0.23 7.57
N THR A 107 4.46 -0.24 6.46
CA THR A 107 4.73 0.64 5.30
C THR A 107 4.61 2.11 5.69
N CYS A 108 3.56 2.47 6.43
CA CYS A 108 3.39 3.84 6.89
C CYS A 108 4.48 4.28 7.86
N LYS A 109 4.87 3.44 8.83
CA LYS A 109 5.99 3.73 9.74
C LYS A 109 7.29 3.96 8.95
N LYS A 110 7.57 3.10 7.97
CA LYS A 110 8.76 3.19 7.10
C LYS A 110 8.85 4.52 6.35
N TRP A 111 7.75 4.95 5.74
CA TRP A 111 7.73 6.10 4.83
C TRP A 111 7.21 7.40 5.45
N ASN A 112 6.81 7.40 6.73
CA ASN A 112 6.29 8.58 7.43
C ASN A 112 7.26 9.77 7.39
N LYS A 113 8.57 9.49 7.36
CA LYS A 113 9.64 10.50 7.27
C LYS A 113 9.58 11.33 5.98
N TYR A 114 8.93 10.85 4.92
CA TYR A 114 8.82 11.51 3.62
C TYR A 114 7.49 12.28 3.44
N ARG A 115 6.72 12.53 4.51
CA ARG A 115 5.45 13.30 4.45
C ARG A 115 5.64 14.82 4.30
N LYS A 116 6.80 15.35 4.67
CA LYS A 116 7.08 16.80 4.73
C LYS A 116 7.98 17.22 3.60
#